data_AF-A0A1D3DNW9-F1
#
_entry.id   AF-A0A1D3DNW9-F1
#
_cell.length_a   1.000
_cell.length_b   1.000
_cell.length_c   1.000
_cell.angle_alpha   90.00
_cell.angle_beta   90.00
_cell.angle_gamma   90.00
#
_symmetry.space_group_name_H-M   'P 1'
#
loop_
_entity.id
_entity.type
_entity.pdbx_description
1 polymer ?
#
loop_
_entity_poly.entity_id
_entity_poly.type
_entity_poly.pdbx_seq_one_letter_code
_entity_poly.pdbx_strand_id
1 'polypeptide(L)'
;MTDTTAFFGAVLKTIASTRNHGSDPAAFASGVVEPAARIRALEKEIGERGLTPDEAEEILRLLETTLGTKRTPDEEREYYLQYIEKVSGVSRASLGVSGW
;
A
#
# COMPACT_ATOMS: atom_id res chain seq x y z
N MET A 1 -12.99 7.68 -11.97
CA MET A 1 -13.17 6.23 -12.13
C MET A 1 -11.91 5.59 -11.58
N THR A 2 -12.02 4.66 -10.64
CA THR A 2 -10.86 4.00 -10.02
C THR A 2 -10.17 3.11 -11.04
N ASP A 3 -8.85 3.23 -11.15
CA ASP A 3 -8.03 2.34 -11.96
C ASP A 3 -7.31 1.33 -11.06
N THR A 4 -7.86 0.11 -10.98
CA THR A 4 -7.32 -1.00 -10.18
C THR A 4 -5.87 -1.32 -10.55
N THR A 5 -5.53 -1.30 -11.84
CA THR A 5 -4.17 -1.64 -12.30
C THR A 5 -3.19 -0.55 -11.88
N ALA A 6 -3.56 0.72 -12.06
CA ALA A 6 -2.76 1.85 -11.63
C ALA A 6 -2.59 1.88 -10.10
N PHE A 7 -3.62 1.50 -9.34
CA PHE A 7 -3.56 1.38 -7.89
C PHE A 7 -2.52 0.34 -7.43
N PHE A 8 -2.63 -0.90 -7.88
CA PHE A 8 -1.67 -1.95 -7.54
C PHE A 8 -0.27 -1.60 -7.99
N GLY A 9 -0.12 -1.10 -9.22
CA GLY A 9 1.16 -0.64 -9.75
C GLY A 9 1.81 0.43 -8.88
N ALA A 10 1.04 1.43 -8.43
CA ALA A 10 1.55 2.49 -7.55
C ALA A 10 1.95 1.95 -6.17
N VAL A 11 1.11 1.13 -5.53
CA VAL A 11 1.39 0.54 -4.21
C VAL A 11 2.66 -0.32 -4.23
N LEU A 12 2.76 -1.23 -5.19
CA LEU A 12 3.90 -2.15 -5.29
C LEU A 12 5.19 -1.43 -5.68
N LYS A 13 5.09 -0.41 -6.53
CA LYS A 13 6.22 0.47 -6.85
C LYS A 13 6.72 1.19 -5.61
N THR A 14 5.82 1.78 -4.81
CA THR A 14 6.17 2.43 -3.54
C THR A 14 6.95 1.47 -2.64
N ILE A 15 6.42 0.26 -2.37
CA ILE A 15 7.09 -0.74 -1.52
C ILE A 15 8.51 -1.05 -2.01
N ALA A 16 8.69 -1.19 -3.32
CA ALA A 16 9.98 -1.51 -3.94
C ALA A 16 10.96 -0.32 -3.92
N SER A 17 10.48 0.91 -4.09
CA SER A 17 11.32 2.11 -4.12
C SER A 17 11.66 2.66 -2.73
N THR A 18 10.87 2.35 -1.71
CA THR A 18 11.12 2.83 -0.35
C THR A 18 12.27 2.06 0.29
N ARG A 19 13.30 2.78 0.73
CA ARG A 19 14.46 2.23 1.43
C ARG A 19 14.03 1.62 2.77
N ASN A 20 14.62 0.48 3.13
CA ASN A 20 14.49 -0.09 4.47
C ASN A 20 15.54 0.52 5.40
N HIS A 21 15.09 1.13 6.50
CA HIS A 21 15.96 1.65 7.56
C HIS A 21 15.91 0.79 8.84
N GLY A 22 15.14 -0.30 8.83
CA GLY A 22 15.13 -1.30 9.90
C GLY A 22 16.25 -2.33 9.75
N SER A 23 16.76 -2.83 10.88
CA SER A 23 17.85 -3.81 10.93
C SER A 23 17.43 -5.20 11.40
N ASP A 24 16.16 -5.40 11.77
CA ASP A 24 15.63 -6.66 12.28
C ASP A 24 15.09 -7.52 11.11
N PRO A 25 15.72 -8.66 10.79
CA PRO A 25 15.28 -9.52 9.70
C PRO A 25 13.90 -10.16 9.94
N ALA A 26 13.54 -10.46 11.20
CA ALA A 26 12.25 -11.06 11.52
C ALA A 26 11.13 -10.03 11.32
N ALA A 27 11.34 -8.80 11.80
CA ALA A 27 10.43 -7.69 11.54
C ALA A 27 10.31 -7.39 10.04
N PHE A 28 11.41 -7.48 9.28
CA PHE A 28 11.35 -7.29 7.83
C PHE A 28 10.53 -8.38 7.14
N ALA A 29 10.66 -9.64 7.55
CA ALA A 29 9.87 -10.74 6.99
C ALA A 29 8.37 -10.53 7.22
N SER A 30 7.95 -10.33 8.47
CA SER A 30 6.54 -10.18 8.83
C SER A 30 5.92 -8.84 8.45
N GLY A 31 6.71 -7.77 8.43
CA GLY A 31 6.24 -6.41 8.18
C GLY A 31 6.43 -5.90 6.76
N VAL A 32 7.25 -6.53 5.92
CA VAL A 32 7.47 -6.13 4.52
C VAL A 32 7.19 -7.27 3.55
N VAL A 33 7.79 -8.44 3.76
CA VAL A 33 7.69 -9.55 2.80
C VAL A 33 6.30 -10.14 2.78
N GLU A 34 5.74 -10.47 3.95
CA GLU A 34 4.39 -11.03 4.07
C GLU A 34 3.30 -10.06 3.58
N PRO A 35 3.29 -8.76 3.95
CA PRO A 35 2.32 -7.81 3.44
C PRO A 35 2.43 -7.61 1.92
N ALA A 36 3.64 -7.50 1.37
CA ALA A 36 3.82 -7.37 -0.08
C ALA A 36 3.34 -8.62 -0.82
N ALA A 37 3.55 -9.82 -0.26
CA ALA A 37 3.03 -11.06 -0.81
C ALA A 37 1.50 -11.10 -0.77
N ARG A 38 0.87 -10.62 0.32
CA ARG A 38 -0.59 -10.52 0.42
C ARG A 38 -1.17 -9.54 -0.59
N ILE A 39 -0.55 -8.37 -0.79
CA ILE A 39 -0.96 -7.40 -1.83
C ILE A 39 -0.91 -8.05 -3.22
N ARG A 40 0.16 -8.83 -3.52
CA ARG A 40 0.26 -9.58 -4.78
C ARG A 40 -0.80 -10.69 -4.92
N ALA A 41 -1.20 -11.32 -3.83
CA ALA A 41 -2.28 -12.30 -3.84
C ALA A 41 -3.63 -11.62 -4.15
N LEU A 42 -3.92 -10.50 -3.48
CA LEU A 42 -5.10 -9.68 -3.73
C LEU A 42 -5.17 -9.19 -5.18
N GLU A 43 -4.05 -8.73 -5.75
CA GLU A 43 -3.96 -8.34 -7.17
C GLU A 43 -4.44 -9.47 -8.10
N LYS A 44 -4.06 -10.72 -7.81
CA LYS A 44 -4.46 -11.90 -8.59
C LYS A 44 -5.90 -12.32 -8.34
N GLU A 45 -6.34 -12.29 -7.07
CA GLU A 45 -7.72 -12.63 -6.67
C GLU A 45 -8.74 -11.65 -7.25
N ILE A 46 -8.37 -10.37 -7.38
CA ILE A 46 -9.16 -9.33 -8.00
C ILE A 46 -9.14 -9.47 -9.52
N GLY A 47 -7.96 -9.63 -10.11
CA GLY A 47 -7.82 -9.74 -11.56
C GLY A 47 -8.42 -8.53 -12.27
N GLU A 48 -9.33 -8.77 -13.22
CA GLU A 48 -9.99 -7.71 -13.99
C GLU A 48 -11.20 -7.09 -13.28
N ARG A 49 -11.59 -7.61 -12.11
CA ARG A 49 -12.70 -7.02 -11.38
C ARG A 49 -12.29 -5.66 -10.82
N GLY A 50 -13.26 -4.75 -10.72
CA GLY A 50 -13.05 -3.47 -10.04
C GLY A 50 -12.69 -3.67 -8.56
N LEU A 51 -11.77 -2.86 -8.07
CA LEU A 51 -11.39 -2.79 -6.66
C LEU A 51 -12.58 -2.31 -5.83
N THR A 52 -12.92 -3.03 -4.76
CA THR A 52 -13.91 -2.54 -3.79
C THR A 52 -13.27 -1.59 -2.78
N PRO A 53 -14.04 -0.71 -2.12
CA PRO A 53 -13.53 0.14 -1.06
C PRO A 53 -12.82 -0.64 0.07
N ASP A 54 -13.41 -1.74 0.54
CA ASP A 54 -12.85 -2.54 1.63
C ASP A 54 -11.50 -3.18 1.27
N GLU A 55 -11.34 -3.62 0.02
CA GLU A 55 -10.06 -4.12 -0.49
C GLU A 55 -9.02 -3.02 -0.62
N ALA A 56 -9.42 -1.84 -1.10
CA ALA A 56 -8.54 -0.69 -1.17
C ALA A 56 -8.02 -0.33 0.23
N GLU A 57 -8.90 -0.36 1.24
CA GLU A 57 -8.53 -0.15 2.63
C GLU A 57 -7.59 -1.25 3.17
N GLU A 58 -7.87 -2.52 2.92
CA GLU A 58 -6.97 -3.63 3.30
C GLU A 58 -5.57 -3.43 2.71
N ILE A 59 -5.48 -3.10 1.43
CA ILE A 59 -4.21 -2.90 0.73
C ILE A 59 -3.44 -1.69 1.29
N LEU A 60 -4.13 -0.58 1.58
CA LEU A 60 -3.50 0.59 2.18
C LEU A 60 -3.01 0.30 3.61
N ARG A 61 -3.73 -0.51 4.41
CA ARG A 61 -3.25 -0.95 5.74
C ARG A 61 -2.01 -1.84 5.65
N LEU A 62 -1.94 -2.72 4.65
CA LEU A 62 -0.73 -3.53 4.38
C LEU A 62 0.46 -2.65 3.94
N LEU A 63 0.19 -1.62 3.13
CA LEU A 63 1.19 -0.63 2.76
C LEU A 63 1.70 0.13 3.98
N GLU A 64 0.81 0.58 4.88
CA GLU A 64 1.23 1.28 6.11
C GLU A 64 2.14 0.43 6.98
N THR A 65 1.77 -0.84 7.16
CA THR A 65 2.58 -1.82 7.88
C THR A 65 3.98 -1.88 7.27
N THR A 66 4.06 -1.94 5.94
CA THR A 66 5.33 -1.98 5.20
C THR A 66 6.19 -0.72 5.42
N LEU A 67 5.58 0.47 5.31
CA LEU A 67 6.28 1.73 5.48
C LEU A 67 6.73 1.95 6.95
N GLY A 68 5.86 1.59 7.90
CA GLY A 68 6.18 1.61 9.33
C GLY A 68 7.35 0.68 9.68
N THR A 69 7.33 -0.57 9.18
CA THR A 69 8.43 -1.52 9.38
C THR A 69 9.74 -1.05 8.75
N LYS A 70 9.68 -0.43 7.56
CA LYS A 70 10.85 0.19 6.90
C LYS A 70 11.35 1.46 7.62
N ARG A 71 10.62 1.94 8.64
CA ARG A 71 10.87 3.21 9.35
C ARG A 71 10.87 4.40 8.40
N THR A 72 9.94 4.41 7.47
CA THR A 72 9.77 5.51 6.52
C THR A 72 9.29 6.77 7.26
N PRO A 73 9.93 7.94 7.06
CA PRO A 73 9.50 9.19 7.66
C PRO A 73 8.07 9.58 7.27
N ASP A 74 7.35 10.26 8.17
CA ASP A 74 5.94 10.64 8.01
C ASP A 74 5.69 11.45 6.73
N GLU A 75 6.56 12.43 6.44
CA GLU A 75 6.46 13.26 5.23
C GLU A 75 6.59 12.42 3.95
N GLU A 76 7.47 11.41 3.96
CA GLU A 76 7.66 10.51 2.83
C GLU A 76 6.47 9.55 2.68
N ARG A 77 5.91 9.07 3.80
CA ARG A 77 4.67 8.27 3.81
C ARG A 77 3.51 9.01 3.19
N GLU A 78 3.25 10.24 3.64
CA GLU A 78 2.16 11.06 3.12
C GLU A 78 2.36 11.39 1.64
N TYR A 79 3.60 11.66 1.20
CA TYR A 79 3.91 11.81 -0.22
C TYR A 79 3.51 10.59 -1.04
N TYR A 80 3.83 9.37 -0.59
CA TYR A 80 3.46 8.15 -1.31
C TYR A 80 1.95 7.93 -1.35
N LEU A 81 1.24 8.22 -0.25
CA LEU A 81 -0.21 8.09 -0.20
C LEU A 81 -0.87 9.06 -1.19
N GLN A 82 -0.46 10.34 -1.21
CA GLN A 82 -0.94 11.32 -2.20
C GLN A 82 -0.62 10.91 -3.65
N TYR A 83 0.56 10.33 -3.88
CA TYR A 83 0.94 9.79 -5.18
C TYR A 83 -0.01 8.67 -5.63
N ILE A 84 -0.30 7.70 -4.75
CA ILE A 84 -1.21 6.59 -5.04
C ILE A 84 -2.62 7.12 -5.33
N GLU A 85 -3.13 8.04 -4.52
CA GLU A 85 -4.45 8.66 -4.74
C GLU A 85 -4.52 9.34 -6.11
N LYS A 86 -3.51 10.15 -6.44
CA LYS A 86 -3.45 10.89 -7.70
C LYS A 86 -3.42 9.97 -8.93
N VAL A 87 -2.68 8.86 -8.87
CA VAL A 87 -2.48 7.98 -10.02
C VAL A 87 -3.62 6.99 -10.20
N SER A 88 -4.23 6.53 -9.10
CA SER A 88 -5.30 5.52 -9.15
C SER A 88 -6.71 6.07 -9.11
N GLY A 89 -6.90 7.30 -8.62
CA GLY A 89 -8.21 7.86 -8.32
C GLY A 89 -8.88 7.28 -7.07
N VAL A 90 -8.21 6.40 -6.32
CA VAL A 90 -8.69 5.94 -5.00
C VAL A 90 -8.49 7.07 -4.00
N SER A 91 -9.56 7.53 -3.36
CA SER A 91 -9.47 8.60 -2.34
C SER A 91 -9.54 8.01 -0.94
N ARG A 92 -8.54 8.23 -0.08
CA ARG A 92 -8.56 7.77 1.32
C ARG A 92 -9.75 8.35 2.10
N ALA A 93 -10.14 9.59 1.80
CA ALA A 93 -11.30 10.24 2.42
C ALA A 93 -12.62 9.50 2.14
N SER A 94 -12.73 8.79 1.02
CA SER A 94 -13.90 7.98 0.66
C SER A 94 -13.91 6.59 1.29
N LEU A 95 -12.77 6.14 1.82
CA LEU A 95 -12.60 4.82 2.43
C LEU A 95 -12.90 4.81 3.94
N GLY A 96 -13.40 5.91 4.51
CA GLY A 96 -13.77 6.00 5.93
C GLY A 96 -12.59 5.92 6.90
N VAL A 97 -11.35 5.90 6.41
CA VAL A 97 -10.18 5.70 7.26
C VAL A 97 -9.84 6.99 8.00
N SER A 98 -10.38 7.09 9.22
CA SER A 98 -10.21 8.23 10.11
C SER A 98 -8.98 7.99 10.98
N GLY A 99 -7.89 8.73 10.71
CA GLY A 99 -6.66 8.71 11.50
C GLY A 99 -5.52 7.98 10.80
N TRP A 100 -4.68 8.75 10.12
CA TRP A 100 -3.36 8.38 9.64
C TRP A 100 -2.39 9.45 10.12
#